data_AF-A0A1F7RMA4-F1
#
_entry.id   AF-A0A1F7RMA4-F1
#
_cell.length_a   1.000
_cell.length_b   1.000
_cell.length_c   1.000
_cell.angle_alpha   90.00
_cell.angle_beta   90.00
_cell.angle_gamma   90.00
#
_symmetry.space_group_name_H-M   'P 1'
#
loop_
_entity.id
_entity.type
_entity.pdbx_description
1 polymer ?
#
loop_
_entity_poly.entity_id
_entity_poly.type
_entity_poly.pdbx_seq_one_letter_code
_entity_poly.pdbx_strand_id
1 'polypeptide(L)'
;MADIKNLKNELINISKRCYNRGLTSGAGGNISVRIPGENKVLVTGTGISFIDTGLDNIITVDFDLNVLDGNLKPSKEIKWHCGIFKLRNDVGAIVHSHSPASTAFSVANKVVPLLTGPIEKTIGKHEVIPYAVPGSDELAGYVLEAFKNQSLKVLIMQNHGA
;
A
#
# COMPACT_ATOMS: atom_id res chain seq x y z
N MET A 1 24.84 4.99 1.12
CA MET A 1 23.93 3.83 1.18
C MET A 1 22.74 4.24 2.04
N ALA A 2 21.52 3.81 1.69
CA ALA A 2 20.33 4.12 2.47
C ALA A 2 20.41 3.49 3.87
N ASP A 3 19.91 4.18 4.91
CA ASP A 3 19.79 3.62 6.25
C ASP A 3 18.58 2.70 6.32
N ILE A 4 18.79 1.43 5.95
CA ILE A 4 17.76 0.39 5.95
C ILE A 4 17.15 0.19 7.34
N LYS A 5 17.95 0.31 8.40
CA LYS A 5 17.46 0.14 9.78
C LYS A 5 16.48 1.25 10.12
N ASN A 6 16.79 2.51 9.78
CA ASN A 6 15.86 3.61 9.98
C ASN A 6 14.58 3.45 9.15
N LEU A 7 14.68 3.06 7.88
CA LEU A 7 13.50 2.80 7.04
C LEU A 7 12.59 1.69 7.60
N LYS A 8 13.18 0.59 8.11
CA LYS A 8 12.41 -0.47 8.78
C LYS A 8 11.68 0.08 10.02
N ASN A 9 12.35 0.91 10.84
CA ASN A 9 11.73 1.53 12.02
C ASN A 9 10.61 2.51 11.65
N GLU A 10 10.78 3.32 10.61
CA GLU A 10 9.73 4.21 10.12
C GLU A 10 8.51 3.44 9.62
N LEU A 11 8.72 2.35 8.86
CA LEU A 11 7.64 1.48 8.41
C LEU A 11 6.88 0.88 9.60
N ILE A 12 7.59 0.36 10.62
CA ILE A 12 6.98 -0.15 11.87
C ILE A 12 6.13 0.93 12.55
N ASN A 13 6.66 2.15 12.68
CA ASN A 13 5.97 3.25 13.32
C ASN A 13 4.70 3.65 12.56
N ILE A 14 4.75 3.69 11.23
CA ILE A 14 3.58 4.00 10.40
C ILE A 14 2.54 2.88 10.47
N SER A 15 2.94 1.60 10.40
CA SER A 15 2.02 0.47 10.59
C SER A 15 1.27 0.60 11.91
N LYS A 16 1.98 0.75 13.02
CA LYS A 16 1.36 0.90 14.35
C LYS A 16 0.46 2.13 14.44
N ARG A 17 0.84 3.25 13.82
CA ARG A 17 0.01 4.46 13.75
C ARG A 17 -1.27 4.22 12.96
N CYS A 18 -1.21 3.48 11.85
CA CYS A 18 -2.40 3.10 11.07
C CYS A 18 -3.36 2.26 11.89
N TYR A 19 -2.85 1.26 12.63
CA TYR A 19 -3.66 0.44 13.53
C TYR A 19 -4.30 1.28 14.64
N ASN A 20 -3.50 2.08 15.36
CA ASN A 20 -3.98 2.91 16.48
C ASN A 20 -5.01 3.97 16.04
N ARG A 21 -5.02 4.35 14.77
CA ARG A 21 -6.02 5.24 14.17
C ARG A 21 -7.25 4.51 13.63
N GLY A 22 -7.32 3.19 13.76
CA GLY A 22 -8.43 2.38 13.26
C GLY A 22 -8.50 2.28 11.74
N LEU A 23 -7.37 2.42 11.03
CA LEU A 23 -7.35 2.34 9.56
C LEU A 23 -7.39 0.91 9.03
N THR A 24 -7.21 -0.09 9.89
CA THR A 24 -7.38 -1.50 9.53
C THR A 24 -7.78 -2.29 10.79
N SER A 25 -8.31 -3.50 10.59
CA SER A 25 -8.54 -4.47 11.66
C SER A 25 -7.81 -5.79 11.35
N GLY A 26 -7.26 -6.42 12.38
CA GLY A 26 -6.51 -7.68 12.23
C GLY A 26 -5.36 -7.57 11.23
N ALA A 27 -5.20 -8.61 10.40
CA ALA A 27 -4.11 -8.75 9.43
C ALA A 27 -4.42 -8.19 8.03
N GLY A 28 -5.38 -7.25 7.92
CA GLY A 28 -5.71 -6.57 6.67
C GLY A 28 -4.80 -5.38 6.36
N GLY A 29 -4.59 -5.08 5.09
CA GLY A 29 -3.71 -4.01 4.63
C GLY A 29 -2.23 -4.41 4.53
N ASN A 30 -1.42 -3.53 3.96
CA ASN A 30 0.01 -3.72 3.78
C ASN A 30 0.69 -2.37 3.52
N ILE A 31 1.96 -2.26 3.91
CA ILE A 31 2.75 -1.04 3.74
C ILE A 31 4.08 -1.41 3.11
N SER A 32 4.51 -0.62 2.14
CA SER A 32 5.81 -0.76 1.51
C SER A 32 6.54 0.57 1.37
N VAL A 33 7.86 0.55 1.45
CA VAL A 33 8.72 1.71 1.19
C VAL A 33 9.85 1.33 0.22
N ARG A 34 10.09 2.18 -0.78
CA ARG A 34 11.22 2.06 -1.70
C ARG A 34 12.52 2.30 -0.96
N ILE A 35 13.53 1.48 -1.25
CA ILE A 35 14.91 1.74 -0.81
C ILE A 35 15.53 2.78 -1.76
N PRO A 36 15.90 3.99 -1.30
CA PRO A 36 16.44 5.03 -2.17
C PRO A 36 17.69 4.59 -2.92
N GLY A 37 17.70 4.79 -4.24
CA GLY A 37 18.82 4.42 -5.12
C GLY A 37 18.87 2.94 -5.49
N GLU A 38 17.91 2.12 -5.07
CA GLU A 38 17.84 0.69 -5.38
C GLU A 38 16.50 0.30 -5.99
N ASN A 39 16.49 -0.79 -6.79
CA ASN A 39 15.27 -1.39 -7.32
C ASN A 39 14.67 -2.41 -6.33
N LYS A 40 14.55 -1.99 -5.07
CA LYS A 40 14.12 -2.82 -3.95
C LYS A 40 13.14 -2.06 -3.06
N VAL A 41 12.28 -2.82 -2.40
CA VAL A 41 11.32 -2.31 -1.40
C VAL A 41 11.38 -3.13 -0.13
N LEU A 42 11.10 -2.46 0.98
CA LEU A 42 10.72 -3.10 2.22
C LEU A 42 9.19 -3.19 2.26
N VAL A 43 8.63 -4.32 2.65
CA VAL A 43 7.17 -4.53 2.74
C VAL A 43 6.81 -5.36 3.98
N THR A 44 5.65 -5.10 4.56
CA THR A 44 5.06 -5.93 5.63
C THR A 44 4.84 -7.38 5.16
N GLY A 45 5.19 -8.35 6.01
CA GLY A 45 4.93 -9.77 5.76
C GLY A 45 3.43 -10.11 5.69
N THR A 46 3.09 -11.17 4.96
CA THR A 46 1.70 -11.63 4.85
C THR A 46 1.13 -12.07 6.20
N GLY A 47 -0.13 -11.72 6.47
CA GLY A 47 -0.84 -12.18 7.67
C GLY A 47 -0.43 -11.48 8.96
N ILE A 48 0.41 -10.44 8.89
CA ILE A 48 0.85 -9.67 10.05
C ILE A 48 -0.06 -8.46 10.24
N SER A 49 -0.64 -8.34 11.43
CA SER A 49 -1.37 -7.13 11.81
C SER A 49 -0.43 -5.93 11.89
N PHE A 50 -0.94 -4.75 11.56
CA PHE A 50 -0.19 -3.51 11.65
C PHE A 50 0.35 -3.22 13.06
N ILE A 51 -0.34 -3.65 14.13
CA ILE A 51 0.16 -3.49 15.51
C ILE A 51 1.33 -4.42 15.83
N ASP A 52 1.38 -5.58 15.17
CA ASP A 52 2.37 -6.64 15.36
C ASP A 52 3.56 -6.51 14.40
N THR A 53 3.59 -5.46 13.58
CA THR A 53 4.72 -5.22 12.66
C THR A 53 6.01 -4.96 13.45
N GLY A 54 7.06 -5.70 13.10
CA GLY A 54 8.36 -5.75 13.76
C GLY A 54 9.50 -5.99 12.76
N LEU A 55 10.74 -5.89 13.23
CA LEU A 55 11.92 -6.00 12.35
C LEU A 55 12.03 -7.38 11.68
N ASP A 56 11.56 -8.42 12.38
CA ASP A 56 11.57 -9.82 12.01
C ASP A 56 10.54 -10.19 10.93
N ASN A 57 9.53 -9.32 10.72
CA ASN A 57 8.44 -9.55 9.78
C ASN A 57 8.37 -8.54 8.63
N ILE A 58 9.40 -7.69 8.48
CA ILE A 58 9.62 -6.88 7.27
C ILE A 58 10.44 -7.66 6.26
N ILE A 59 9.93 -7.72 5.03
CA ILE A 59 10.51 -8.47 3.91
C ILE A 59 11.11 -7.48 2.92
N THR A 60 12.31 -7.78 2.43
CA THR A 60 12.92 -7.05 1.30
C THR A 60 12.64 -7.80 0.02
N VAL A 61 12.07 -7.12 -0.97
CA VAL A 61 11.72 -7.67 -2.27
C VAL A 61 12.27 -6.75 -3.35
N ASP A 62 12.80 -7.30 -4.45
CA ASP A 62 13.09 -6.50 -5.64
C ASP A 62 11.84 -6.23 -6.48
N PHE A 63 11.96 -5.41 -7.52
CA PHE A 63 10.80 -5.11 -8.36
C PHE A 63 10.36 -6.29 -9.24
N ASP A 64 11.18 -7.33 -9.38
CA ASP A 64 10.87 -8.57 -10.09
C ASP A 64 10.26 -9.64 -9.17
N LEU A 65 9.90 -9.23 -7.94
CA LEU A 65 9.23 -10.05 -6.92
C LEU A 65 10.11 -11.12 -6.30
N ASN A 66 11.44 -11.05 -6.47
CA ASN A 66 12.36 -11.92 -5.76
C ASN A 66 12.48 -11.46 -4.31
N VAL A 67 12.30 -12.39 -3.37
CA VAL A 67 12.54 -12.14 -1.94
C VAL A 67 14.04 -12.16 -1.70
N LEU A 68 14.58 -11.05 -1.20
CA LEU A 68 16.01 -10.86 -0.98
C LEU A 68 16.41 -11.00 0.50
N ASP A 69 15.52 -10.65 1.41
CA ASP A 69 15.73 -10.72 2.87
C ASP A 69 14.38 -10.87 3.59
N GLY A 70 14.38 -11.59 4.72
CA GLY A 70 13.21 -11.83 5.57
C GLY A 70 12.75 -13.29 5.63
N ASN A 71 11.99 -13.63 6.68
CA ASN A 71 11.61 -15.02 7.01
C ASN A 71 10.17 -15.37 6.65
N LEU A 72 9.38 -14.41 6.16
CA LEU A 72 7.98 -14.61 5.76
C LEU A 72 7.81 -14.37 4.27
N LYS A 73 6.67 -14.81 3.75
CA LYS A 73 6.23 -14.39 2.41
C LYS A 73 5.84 -12.91 2.47
N PRO A 74 6.13 -12.12 1.41
CA PRO A 74 5.63 -10.76 1.32
C PRO A 74 4.10 -10.76 1.23
N SER A 75 3.48 -9.58 1.40
CA SER A 75 2.04 -9.41 1.16
C SER A 75 1.59 -10.06 -0.16
N LYS A 76 0.40 -10.65 -0.17
CA LYS A 76 -0.23 -11.20 -1.40
C LYS A 76 -0.37 -10.15 -2.50
N GLU A 77 -0.30 -8.88 -2.14
CA GLU A 77 -0.55 -7.73 -2.98
C GLU A 77 0.72 -7.04 -3.49
N ILE A 78 1.90 -7.59 -3.15
CA ILE A 78 3.20 -7.05 -3.52
C ILE A 78 3.36 -6.76 -5.02
N LYS A 79 2.63 -7.50 -5.88
CA LYS A 79 2.64 -7.34 -7.34
C LYS A 79 2.37 -5.89 -7.76
N TRP A 80 1.30 -5.28 -7.25
CA TRP A 80 0.96 -3.91 -7.64
C TRP A 80 1.79 -2.87 -6.89
N HIS A 81 2.31 -3.15 -5.70
CA HIS A 81 3.30 -2.26 -5.06
C HIS A 81 4.55 -2.13 -5.92
N CYS A 82 5.20 -3.26 -6.25
CA CYS A 82 6.39 -3.27 -7.08
C CYS A 82 6.11 -2.69 -8.47
N GLY A 83 4.94 -2.98 -9.05
CA GLY A 83 4.52 -2.39 -10.31
C GLY A 83 4.39 -0.86 -10.25
N ILE A 84 3.78 -0.30 -9.20
CA ILE A 84 3.70 1.16 -9.01
C ILE A 84 5.12 1.74 -8.88
N PHE A 85 6.01 1.11 -8.10
CA PHE A 85 7.38 1.57 -8.00
C PHE A 85 8.16 1.48 -9.34
N LYS A 86 7.87 0.51 -10.20
CA LYS A 86 8.43 0.47 -11.57
C LYS A 86 7.89 1.61 -12.44
N LEU A 87 6.59 1.91 -12.34
CA LEU A 87 5.91 2.92 -13.16
C LEU A 87 6.20 4.36 -12.71
N ARG A 88 6.44 4.57 -11.41
CA ARG A 88 6.47 5.89 -10.78
C ARG A 88 7.67 6.06 -9.86
N ASN A 89 8.64 6.84 -10.33
CA ASN A 89 9.84 7.18 -9.56
C ASN A 89 9.58 8.19 -8.44
N ASP A 90 8.48 8.94 -8.53
CA ASP A 90 8.04 9.91 -7.52
C ASP A 90 7.37 9.25 -6.30
N VAL A 91 6.94 7.99 -6.43
CA VAL A 91 6.38 7.22 -5.33
C VAL A 91 7.49 6.57 -4.49
N GLY A 92 7.60 7.04 -3.24
CA GLY A 92 8.54 6.52 -2.25
C GLY A 92 7.95 5.50 -1.28
N ALA A 93 6.64 5.55 -1.01
CA ALA A 93 5.96 4.63 -0.12
C ALA A 93 4.50 4.43 -0.55
N ILE A 94 3.93 3.29 -0.19
CA ILE A 94 2.54 2.93 -0.46
C ILE A 94 1.94 2.35 0.82
N VAL A 95 0.73 2.81 1.15
CA VAL A 95 -0.07 2.33 2.27
C VAL A 95 -1.39 1.86 1.70
N HIS A 96 -1.69 0.58 1.86
CA HIS A 96 -3.01 0.04 1.61
C HIS A 96 -3.66 -0.36 2.94
N SER A 97 -4.92 0.01 3.10
CA SER A 97 -5.66 -0.21 4.34
C SER A 97 -7.14 -0.49 4.10
N HIS A 98 -7.77 -1.14 5.07
CA HIS A 98 -9.20 -1.43 5.08
C HIS A 98 -9.92 -0.49 6.05
N SER A 99 -9.75 0.82 5.85
CA SER A 99 -10.31 1.80 6.77
C SER A 99 -11.85 1.78 6.70
N PRO A 100 -12.58 1.89 7.82
CA PRO A 100 -14.03 1.73 7.81
C PRO A 100 -14.75 2.65 6.81
N ALA A 101 -14.31 3.91 6.70
CA ALA A 101 -14.90 4.86 5.77
C ALA A 101 -14.57 4.50 4.30
N SER A 102 -13.31 4.23 3.96
CA SER A 102 -12.95 3.87 2.58
C SER A 102 -13.63 2.58 2.13
N THR A 103 -13.69 1.57 3.01
CA THR A 103 -14.36 0.29 2.72
C THR A 103 -15.87 0.46 2.60
N ALA A 104 -16.51 1.31 3.41
CA ALA A 104 -17.94 1.60 3.26
C ALA A 104 -18.25 2.24 1.89
N PHE A 105 -17.45 3.22 1.46
CA PHE A 105 -17.60 3.85 0.14
C PHE A 105 -17.28 2.87 -1.01
N SER A 106 -16.27 2.02 -0.84
CA SER A 106 -15.91 1.02 -1.86
C SER A 106 -16.99 -0.04 -2.05
N VAL A 107 -17.64 -0.48 -0.97
CA VAL A 107 -18.80 -1.40 -1.03
C VAL A 107 -20.02 -0.71 -1.65
N ALA A 108 -20.23 0.57 -1.34
CA ALA A 108 -21.30 1.37 -1.95
C ALA A 108 -21.03 1.71 -3.43
N ASN A 109 -19.87 1.34 -3.97
CA ASN A 109 -19.39 1.74 -5.29
C ASN A 109 -19.46 3.26 -5.52
N LYS A 110 -19.03 4.02 -4.51
CA LYS A 110 -19.03 5.49 -4.52
C LYS A 110 -17.63 6.02 -4.35
N VAL A 111 -17.36 7.09 -5.07
CA VAL A 111 -16.16 7.92 -4.89
C VAL A 111 -16.29 8.70 -3.58
N VAL A 112 -15.23 8.74 -2.77
CA VAL A 112 -15.22 9.50 -1.50
C VAL A 112 -15.15 10.99 -1.82
N PRO A 113 -16.18 11.81 -1.51
CA PRO A 113 -16.16 13.22 -1.87
C PRO A 113 -15.09 13.98 -1.07
N LEU A 114 -14.30 14.82 -1.75
CA LEU A 114 -13.33 15.71 -1.11
C LEU A 114 -14.04 17.00 -0.69
N LEU A 115 -14.65 16.99 0.50
CA LEU A 115 -15.56 18.05 0.94
C LEU A 115 -14.88 19.28 1.58
N THR A 116 -13.55 19.25 1.75
CA THR A 116 -12.81 20.36 2.36
C THR A 116 -11.59 20.71 1.52
N GLY A 117 -11.28 22.00 1.42
CA GLY A 117 -10.12 22.49 0.66
C GLY A 117 -8.78 21.82 1.06
N PRO A 118 -8.48 21.58 2.35
CA PRO A 118 -7.27 20.86 2.74
C PRO A 118 -7.21 19.42 2.21
N ILE A 119 -8.33 18.69 2.23
CA ILE A 119 -8.39 17.32 1.72
C ILE A 119 -8.26 17.33 0.19
N GLU A 120 -8.95 18.24 -0.49
CA GLU A 120 -8.86 18.41 -1.94
C GLU A 120 -7.42 18.70 -2.39
N LYS A 121 -6.71 19.61 -1.70
CA LYS A 121 -5.32 19.93 -2.00
C LYS A 121 -4.36 18.76 -1.73
N THR A 122 -4.64 17.98 -0.69
CA THR A 122 -3.76 16.87 -0.27
C THR A 122 -3.93 15.66 -1.18
N ILE A 123 -5.16 15.19 -1.32
CA ILE A 123 -5.53 13.99 -2.09
C ILE A 123 -5.54 14.29 -3.59
N GLY A 124 -6.19 15.39 -3.98
CA GLY A 124 -6.38 15.75 -5.38
C GLY A 124 -7.15 14.67 -6.12
N LYS A 125 -6.54 14.17 -7.20
CA LYS A 125 -7.16 13.13 -8.02
C LYS A 125 -7.19 11.79 -7.28
N HIS A 126 -8.37 11.18 -7.24
CA HIS A 126 -8.62 9.84 -6.71
C HIS A 126 -9.70 9.14 -7.54
N GLU A 127 -9.65 7.81 -7.61
CA GLU A 127 -10.51 7.00 -8.48
C GLU A 127 -11.01 5.76 -7.74
N VAL A 128 -12.07 5.12 -8.26
CA VAL A 128 -12.56 3.81 -7.81
C VAL A 128 -12.36 2.83 -8.95
N ILE A 129 -11.72 1.68 -8.68
CA ILE A 129 -11.57 0.60 -9.66
C ILE A 129 -12.55 -0.54 -9.40
N PRO A 130 -12.93 -1.31 -10.44
CA PRO A 130 -13.78 -2.50 -10.29
C PRO A 130 -13.21 -3.53 -9.32
N TYR A 131 -14.08 -4.35 -8.76
CA TYR A 131 -13.66 -5.47 -7.92
C TYR A 131 -12.83 -6.49 -8.71
N ALA A 132 -11.76 -6.97 -8.08
CA ALA A 132 -11.03 -8.16 -8.46
C ALA A 132 -10.50 -8.85 -7.19
N VAL A 133 -10.17 -10.13 -7.27
CA VAL A 133 -9.74 -10.91 -6.10
C VAL A 133 -8.42 -10.36 -5.53
N PRO A 134 -8.30 -10.10 -4.22
CA PRO A 134 -7.05 -9.65 -3.60
C PRO A 134 -5.86 -10.56 -3.90
N GLY A 135 -4.75 -9.96 -4.35
CA GLY A 135 -3.54 -10.66 -4.77
C GLY A 135 -3.58 -11.30 -6.18
N SER A 136 -4.69 -11.16 -6.91
CA SER A 136 -4.78 -11.60 -8.31
C SER A 136 -4.01 -10.67 -9.27
N ASP A 137 -3.63 -11.20 -10.43
CA ASP A 137 -3.04 -10.41 -11.51
C ASP A 137 -4.04 -9.40 -12.10
N GLU A 138 -5.34 -9.71 -12.07
CA GLU A 138 -6.40 -8.82 -12.52
C GLU A 138 -6.47 -7.56 -11.64
N LEU A 139 -6.51 -7.71 -10.31
CA LEU A 139 -6.49 -6.57 -9.40
C LEU A 139 -5.22 -5.74 -9.60
N ALA A 140 -4.07 -6.40 -9.74
CA ALA A 140 -2.83 -5.70 -10.00
C ALA A 140 -2.89 -4.91 -11.33
N GLY A 141 -3.47 -5.48 -12.39
CA GLY A 141 -3.68 -4.80 -13.67
C GLY A 141 -4.52 -3.52 -13.53
N TYR A 142 -5.65 -3.59 -12.83
CA TYR A 142 -6.51 -2.42 -12.60
C TYR A 142 -5.81 -1.32 -11.80
N VAL A 143 -5.10 -1.68 -10.73
CA VAL A 143 -4.34 -0.73 -9.92
C VAL A 143 -3.25 -0.05 -10.76
N LEU A 144 -2.47 -0.83 -11.51
CA LEU A 144 -1.37 -0.31 -12.32
C LEU A 144 -1.85 0.58 -13.46
N GLU A 145 -2.98 0.24 -14.10
CA GLU A 145 -3.58 1.08 -15.14
C GLU A 145 -3.95 2.47 -14.57
N ALA A 146 -4.61 2.51 -13.42
CA ALA A 146 -4.99 3.77 -12.78
C ALA A 146 -3.77 4.62 -12.42
N PHE A 147 -2.72 4.00 -11.84
CA PHE A 147 -1.50 4.69 -11.45
C PHE A 147 -0.60 5.12 -12.61
N LYS A 148 -0.90 4.78 -13.88
CA LYS A 148 -0.26 5.45 -15.03
C LYS A 148 -0.54 6.96 -15.03
N ASN A 149 -1.65 7.38 -14.43
CA ASN A 149 -1.93 8.79 -14.21
C ASN A 149 -1.04 9.35 -13.09
N GLN A 150 -0.07 10.17 -13.45
CA GLN A 150 0.91 10.77 -12.54
C GLN A 150 0.29 11.70 -11.47
N SER A 151 -0.95 12.18 -11.67
CA SER A 151 -1.63 13.00 -10.66
C SER A 151 -2.39 12.19 -9.61
N LEU A 152 -2.61 10.88 -9.85
CA LEU A 152 -3.33 10.00 -8.94
C LEU A 152 -2.48 9.70 -7.70
N LYS A 153 -3.07 9.88 -6.51
CA LYS A 153 -2.42 9.57 -5.21
C LYS A 153 -3.18 8.54 -4.39
N VAL A 154 -4.49 8.43 -4.59
CA VAL A 154 -5.38 7.53 -3.84
C VAL A 154 -6.26 6.77 -4.82
N LEU A 155 -6.39 5.47 -4.58
CA LEU A 155 -7.23 4.58 -5.37
C LEU A 155 -8.12 3.80 -4.41
N ILE A 156 -9.41 3.72 -4.71
CA ILE A 156 -10.37 2.93 -3.95
C ILE A 156 -10.64 1.65 -4.74
N MET A 157 -10.52 0.51 -4.08
CA MET A 157 -10.79 -0.81 -4.66
C MET A 157 -12.16 -1.28 -4.22
N GLN A 158 -13.10 -1.42 -5.16
CA GLN A 158 -14.49 -1.82 -4.88
C GLN A 158 -14.54 -3.10 -4.03
N ASN A 159 -15.40 -3.13 -3.00
CA ASN A 159 -15.53 -4.23 -2.03
C ASN A 159 -14.24 -4.62 -1.28
N HIS A 160 -13.25 -3.72 -1.21
CA HIS A 160 -11.95 -4.04 -0.64
C HIS A 160 -11.44 -2.94 0.32
N GLY A 161 -10.89 -1.86 -0.19
CA GLY A 161 -10.22 -0.84 0.63
C GLY A 161 -9.67 0.29 -0.22
N ALA A 162 -8.62 0.94 0.25
CA ALA A 162 -7.90 1.98 -0.48
C ALA A 162 -6.38 1.86 -0.29
#